data_AF-A0A7C5BUU1-F1
#
_entry.id   AF-A0A7C5BUU1-F1
#
_cell.length_a   1.000
_cell.length_b   1.000
_cell.length_c   1.000
_cell.angle_alpha   90.00
_cell.angle_beta   90.00
_cell.angle_gamma   90.00
#
_symmetry.space_group_name_H-M   'P 1'
#
loop_
_entity.id
_entity.type
_entity.pdbx_description
1 polymer ?
#
loop_
_entity_poly.entity_id
_entity_poly.type
_entity_poly.pdbx_seq_one_letter_code
_entity_poly.pdbx_strand_id
1 'polypeptide(L)' 'MATVIRAHFDGKSIVPDEPVDLPVNQPLEVEFRPLDKRADRRKKAREAWQSFTANPIPGLRISDESLRRENLYEDRL' A
#
# COMPACT_ATOMS: atom_id res chain seq x y z
N MET A 1 -11.91 -28.16 -4.02
CA MET A 1 -11.38 -27.06 -3.18
C MET A 1 -10.75 -26.05 -4.12
N ALA A 2 -11.03 -24.75 -3.95
CA ALA A 2 -10.46 -23.69 -4.79
C ALA A 2 -9.26 -23.08 -4.05
N THR A 3 -8.09 -23.08 -4.68
CA THR A 3 -6.86 -22.47 -4.15
C THR A 3 -6.66 -21.12 -4.82
N VAL A 4 -6.53 -20.05 -4.03
CA VAL A 4 -6.25 -18.71 -4.56
C VAL A 4 -4.74 -18.52 -4.60
N ILE A 5 -4.18 -18.37 -5.79
CA ILE A 5 -2.77 -18.05 -6.01
C ILE A 5 -2.61 -16.58 -6.39
N ARG A 6 -1.49 -15.97 -6.00
CA ARG A 6 -1.10 -14.65 -6.50
C ARG A 6 -0.25 -14.84 -7.74
N ALA A 7 -0.56 -14.09 -8.78
CA ALA A 7 0.14 -14.15 -10.05
C ALA A 7 0.16 -12.78 -10.70
N HIS A 8 1.16 -12.54 -11.53
CA HIS A 8 1.26 -11.35 -12.37
C HIS A 8 1.27 -11.73 -13.85
N PHE A 9 0.84 -10.80 -14.69
CA PHE A 9 0.87 -10.95 -16.14
C PHE A 9 2.16 -10.33 -16.68
N ASP A 10 2.98 -11.11 -17.38
CA ASP A 10 4.24 -10.65 -17.97
C ASP A 10 4.07 -10.01 -19.37
N GLY A 11 2.85 -9.93 -19.88
CA GLY A 11 2.52 -9.49 -21.25
C GLY A 11 2.12 -10.62 -22.20
N LYS A 12 2.38 -11.87 -21.82
CA LYS A 12 2.07 -13.08 -22.61
C LYS A 12 1.55 -14.24 -21.77
N SER A 13 2.04 -14.40 -20.54
CA SER A 13 1.78 -15.50 -19.64
C SER A 13 1.43 -15.00 -18.23
N ILE A 14 0.67 -15.82 -17.50
CA ILE A 14 0.34 -15.59 -16.09
C ILE A 14 1.36 -16.35 -15.27
N VAL A 15 2.21 -15.63 -14.53
CA VAL A 15 3.30 -16.19 -13.74
C VAL A 15 2.91 -16.13 -12.26
N PRO A 16 2.81 -17.28 -11.57
CA PRO A 16 2.62 -17.30 -10.12
C PRO A 16 3.78 -16.58 -9.40
N ASP A 17 3.45 -15.80 -8.37
CA ASP A 17 4.45 -15.13 -7.53
C ASP A 17 5.20 -16.13 -6.63
N GLU A 18 4.55 -17.26 -6.33
CA GLU A 18 5.08 -18.37 -5.52
C GLU A 18 4.97 -19.70 -6.29
N PRO A 19 5.90 -20.65 -6.12
CA PRO A 19 5.82 -21.96 -6.74
C PRO A 19 4.53 -22.68 -6.34
N VAL A 20 3.82 -23.20 -7.33
CA VAL A 20 2.58 -23.96 -7.11
C VAL A 20 2.81 -25.40 -7.54
N ASP A 21 2.53 -26.33 -6.63
CA ASP A 21 2.61 -27.76 -6.92
C ASP A 21 1.28 -28.22 -7.54
N LEU A 22 1.25 -28.35 -8.86
CA LEU A 22 0.07 -28.77 -9.63
C LEU A 22 0.44 -29.90 -10.60
N PRO A 23 -0.47 -30.87 -10.81
CA PRO A 23 -0.26 -31.95 -11.77
C PRO A 23 -0.08 -31.42 -13.19
N VAL A 24 0.92 -31.97 -13.89
CA VAL A 24 1.21 -31.62 -15.28
C VAL A 24 0.00 -31.98 -16.16
N ASN A 25 -0.38 -31.07 -17.06
CA ASN A 25 -1.51 -31.19 -18.00
C ASN A 25 -2.90 -31.26 -17.37
N GLN A 26 -3.07 -30.89 -16.09
CA GLN A 26 -4.39 -30.77 -15.52
C GLN A 26 -5.11 -29.50 -16.06
N PRO A 27 -6.33 -29.62 -16.62
CA PRO A 27 -7.13 -28.45 -16.98
C PRO A 27 -7.57 -27.72 -15.70
N LEU A 28 -7.39 -26.39 -15.69
CA LEU A 28 -7.71 -25.52 -14.56
C LEU A 28 -8.69 -24.44 -15.00
N GLU A 29 -9.65 -24.13 -14.14
CA GLU A 29 -10.51 -22.96 -14.26
C GLU A 29 -9.88 -21.80 -13.47
N VAL A 30 -9.73 -20.64 -14.11
CA VAL A 30 -9.04 -19.49 -13.52
C VAL A 30 -9.98 -18.30 -13.44
N GLU A 31 -10.17 -17.78 -12.23
CA GLU A 31 -10.88 -16.52 -12.00
C GLU A 31 -9.87 -15.38 -11.82
N PHE A 32 -9.93 -14.39 -12.71
CA PHE A 32 -9.06 -13.22 -12.61
C PHE A 32 -9.71 -12.13 -11.77
N ARG A 33 -9.10 -11.82 -10.62
CA ARG A 33 -9.45 -10.65 -9.82
C ARG A 33 -8.34 -9.60 -9.90
N PRO A 34 -8.57 -8.45 -10.55
CA PRO A 34 -7.58 -7.39 -10.60
C PRO A 34 -7.32 -6.86 -9.18
N LEU A 35 -6.06 -6.94 -8.75
CA LEU A 35 -5.63 -6.38 -7.48
C LEU A 35 -5.32 -4.90 -7.68
N ASP A 36 -6.27 -4.02 -7.32
CA ASP A 36 -6.02 -2.57 -7.35
C ASP A 36 -5.10 -2.15 -6.19
N LYS A 37 -3.79 -2.26 -6.43
CA LYS A 37 -2.75 -1.81 -5.50
C LYS A 37 -2.85 -0.31 -5.18
N ARG A 38 -3.51 0.51 -6.02
CA ARG A 38 -3.71 1.94 -5.75
C ARG A 38 -4.82 2.15 -4.73
N ALA A 39 -5.91 1.40 -4.82
CA ALA A 39 -6.97 1.41 -3.81
C ALA A 39 -6.44 0.99 -2.44
N ASP A 40 -5.63 -0.09 -2.39
CA ASP A 40 -4.97 -0.53 -1.15
C ASP A 40 -4.03 0.53 -0.58
N ARG A 41 -3.22 1.18 -1.41
CA ARG A 41 -2.34 2.26 -0.97
C ARG A 41 -3.14 3.44 -0.41
N ARG A 42 -4.25 3.82 -1.04
CA ARG A 42 -5.13 4.89 -0.56
C ARG A 42 -5.79 4.54 0.77
N LYS A 43 -6.24 3.29 0.93
CA LYS A 43 -6.79 2.78 2.19
C LYS A 43 -5.76 2.86 3.32
N LYS A 44 -4.54 2.35 3.09
CA LYS A 44 -3.43 2.43 4.05
C LYS A 44 -3.09 3.87 4.43
N ALA A 45 -3.02 4.77 3.45
CA ALA A 45 -2.77 6.20 3.70
C ALA A 45 -3.86 6.82 4.58
N ARG A 46 -5.13 6.47 4.35
CA ARG A 46 -6.26 6.94 5.17
C ARG A 46 -6.22 6.40 6.59
N GLU A 47 -5.92 5.11 6.76
CA GLU A 47 -5.77 4.48 8.08
C GLU A 47 -4.62 5.09 8.88
N ALA A 48 -3.47 5.33 8.24
CA ALA A 48 -2.34 6.00 8.86
C ALA A 48 -2.70 7.43 9.31
N TRP A 49 -3.41 8.19 8.46
CA TRP A 49 -3.88 9.53 8.82
C TRP A 49 -4.85 9.52 9.99
N GLN A 50 -5.81 8.59 10.00
CA GLN A 50 -6.75 8.43 11.12
C GLN A 50 -6.04 8.06 12.42
N SER A 51 -5.05 7.18 12.37
CA SER A 51 -4.23 6.84 13.54
C SER A 51 -3.43 8.04 14.07
N PHE A 52 -2.89 8.86 13.16
CA PHE A 52 -2.13 10.06 13.51
C PHE A 52 -3.02 11.10 14.19
N THR A 53 -4.24 11.33 13.68
CA THR A 53 -5.16 12.33 14.25
C THR A 53 -5.93 11.84 15.48
N ALA A 54 -6.02 10.53 15.71
CA ALA A 54 -6.74 9.97 16.86
C ALA A 54 -6.09 10.29 18.22
N ASN A 55 -4.78 10.55 18.26
CA ASN A 55 -4.04 10.83 19.49
C ASN A 55 -3.34 12.18 19.43
N PRO A 56 -4.08 13.30 19.43
CA PRO A 56 -3.45 14.62 19.44
C PRO A 56 -2.76 14.86 20.79
N ILE A 57 -1.59 15.48 20.78
CA ILE A 57 -0.93 15.96 22.00
C ILE A 57 -1.69 17.20 22.49
N PRO A 58 -2.36 17.16 23.65
CA PRO A 58 -3.14 18.30 24.13
C PRO A 58 -2.27 19.55 24.29
N GLY A 59 -2.75 20.68 23.77
CA GLY A 59 -2.05 21.97 23.86
C GLY A 59 -0.91 22.19 22.86
N LEU A 60 -0.47 21.15 22.13
CA LEU A 60 0.53 21.31 21.07
C LEU A 60 -0.16 21.82 19.80
N ARG A 61 -0.02 23.12 19.53
CA ARG A 61 -0.43 23.76 18.28
C ARG A 61 0.78 24.42 17.65
N ILE A 62 1.27 23.84 16.57
CA ILE A 62 2.32 24.46 15.75
C ILE A 62 1.60 25.25 14.65
N SER A 63 1.91 26.53 14.51
CA SER A 63 1.34 27.35 13.44
C SER A 63 2.05 27.06 12.11
N ASP A 64 1.36 27.31 11.00
CA ASP A 64 1.96 27.19 9.67
C ASP A 64 3.18 28.11 9.49
N GLU A 65 3.21 29.24 10.20
CA GLU A 65 4.36 30.15 10.23
C GLU A 65 5.58 29.51 10.89
N SER A 66 5.40 28.79 11.99
CA SER A 66 6.48 28.05 12.66
C SER A 66 7.04 26.90 11.81
N LEU A 67 6.25 26.38 10.87
CA LEU A 67 6.66 25.32 9.94
C LEU A 67 7.40 25.85 8.69
N ARG A 68 7.63 27.17 8.58
CA ARG A 68 8.38 27.72 7.46
C ARG A 68 9.85 27.33 7.53
N ARG A 69 10.46 27.11 6.37
CA ARG A 69 11.86 26.69 6.26
C ARG A 69 12.81 27.61 7.03
N GLU A 70 12.58 28.93 6.95
CA GLU A 70 13.36 29.95 7.68
C GLU A 70 13.23 29.86 9.22
N ASN A 71 12.17 29.22 9.73
CA ASN A 71 11.92 29.02 11.15
C ASN A 71 12.26 27.60 11.62
N LEU A 72 12.50 26.67 10.70
CA LEU A 72 12.87 25.28 10.98
C LEU A 72 14.37 25.07 11.10
N TYR A 73 15.17 25.92 10.47
CA TYR A 73 16.63 25.83 10.48
C TYR A 73 17.21 27.15 11.02
N GLU A 74 18.01 27.05 12.08
CA GLU A 74 18.69 28.20 12.69
C GLU A 74 19.93 28.61 11.87
N ASP A 75 19.73 29.08 10.63
CA ASP A 75 20.77 29.87 9.94
C ASP A 75 20.53 31.36 10.20
N ARG A 76 20.59 31.75 11.48
CA ARG A 76 20.75 33.16 11.88
C ARG A 76 22.21 33.38 12.26
N LEU A 77 23.01 33.76 11.26
CA LEU A 77 24.30 34.42 11.46
C LEU A 77 24.07 35.91 11.76
#